data_AF-A0A1G3A6W6-F1
#
_entry.id   AF-A0A1G3A6W6-F1
#
_cell.length_a   1.000
_cell.length_b   1.000
_cell.length_c   1.000
_cell.angle_alpha   90.00
_cell.angle_beta   90.00
_cell.angle_gamma   90.00
#
_symmetry.space_group_name_H-M   'P 1'
#
loop_
_entity.id
_entity.type
_entity.pdbx_description
1 polymer ?
#
loop_
_entity_poly.entity_id
_entity_poly.type
_entity_poly.pdbx_seq_one_letter_code
_entity_poly.pdbx_strand_id
1 'polypeptide(L)'
;MKDLRYLASKYKFLEYSYLALKDRFASKGEFTSFFNAIINNDQKNLFLKTASFYLFLVKRGDWLVDVPGSNKKIDYLTDTYKYIALFSLIESLNNLDFMDFFAYLIRRKSNVKFPIQNKAELNQHYKNYKKAFGSIQQSMRFFQSLSRQRKAMLIQKLKVKNTEPSIENLSKYLYDLRSKFVHEAELIVNMSGRTIVSRKSICKLSITNLMQFFEEGLVEHFKAETT
;
A
#
# COMPACT_ATOMS: atom_id res chain seq x y z
N MET A 1 2.72 -11.95 23.49
CA MET A 1 3.48 -10.71 23.74
C MET A 1 3.50 -9.92 22.43
N LYS A 2 3.06 -8.65 22.40
CA LYS A 2 3.05 -7.87 21.15
C LYS A 2 4.49 -7.62 20.68
N ASP A 3 4.74 -7.83 19.40
CA ASP A 3 6.06 -7.64 18.79
C ASP A 3 6.41 -6.15 18.66
N LEU A 4 7.16 -5.62 19.63
CA LEU A 4 7.61 -4.23 19.68
C LEU A 4 9.10 -4.06 19.29
N ARG A 5 9.66 -4.98 18.49
CA ARG A 5 11.10 -4.98 18.16
C ARG A 5 11.60 -3.68 17.50
N TYR A 6 10.77 -3.02 16.69
CA TYR A 6 11.15 -1.77 16.03
C TYR A 6 11.20 -0.61 17.03
N LEU A 7 10.24 -0.56 17.95
CA LEU A 7 10.22 0.41 19.03
C LEU A 7 11.34 0.15 20.05
N ALA A 8 11.67 -1.11 20.34
CA ALA A 8 12.80 -1.48 21.18
C ALA A 8 14.14 -0.95 20.62
N SER A 9 14.27 -0.88 19.29
CA SER A 9 15.41 -0.28 18.58
C SER A 9 15.09 1.12 18.04
N LYS A 10 14.30 1.92 18.77
CA LYS A 10 13.75 3.21 18.33
C LYS A 10 14.76 4.11 17.64
N TYR A 11 15.95 4.34 18.22
CA TYR A 11 16.92 5.29 17.66
C TYR A 11 17.31 4.96 16.22
N LYS A 12 17.60 3.69 15.94
CA LYS A 12 17.97 3.21 14.60
C LYS A 12 16.80 3.33 13.62
N PHE A 13 15.62 2.85 14.02
CA PHE A 13 14.47 2.85 13.12
C PHE A 13 13.87 4.24 12.91
N LEU A 14 13.97 5.13 13.90
CA LEU A 14 13.52 6.52 13.76
C LEU A 14 14.39 7.27 12.75
N GLU A 15 15.70 7.00 12.72
CA GLU A 15 16.60 7.54 11.68
C GLU A 15 16.22 7.03 10.30
N TYR A 16 15.95 5.73 10.16
CA TYR A 16 15.49 5.15 8.89
C TYR A 16 14.17 5.74 8.44
N SER A 17 13.20 5.87 9.34
CA SER A 17 11.91 6.48 9.05
C SER A 17 12.07 7.95 8.64
N TYR A 18 12.98 8.70 9.26
CA TYR A 18 13.30 10.07 8.85
C TYR A 18 13.89 10.08 7.44
N LEU A 19 14.88 9.25 7.13
CA LEU A 19 15.45 9.17 5.78
C LEU A 19 14.39 8.78 4.73
N ALA A 20 13.41 7.96 5.12
CA ALA A 20 12.31 7.57 4.26
C ALA A 20 11.36 8.74 3.95
N LEU A 21 11.06 9.58 4.94
CA LEU A 21 9.99 10.59 4.86
C LEU A 21 10.46 12.04 4.96
N LYS A 22 11.77 12.31 5.01
CA LYS A 22 12.33 13.66 5.21
C LYS A 22 11.74 14.71 4.28
N ASP A 23 11.41 14.34 3.04
CA ASP A 23 10.85 15.25 2.03
C ASP A 23 9.40 15.68 2.34
N ARG A 24 8.78 15.11 3.38
CA ARG A 24 7.43 15.44 3.87
C ARG A 24 7.42 16.34 5.11
N PHE A 25 8.59 16.66 5.66
CA PHE A 25 8.74 17.46 6.88
C PHE A 25 9.74 18.58 6.61
N ALA A 26 9.48 19.77 7.13
CA ALA A 26 10.40 20.91 6.98
C ALA A 26 11.70 20.70 7.76
N SER A 27 11.68 19.90 8.82
CA SER A 27 12.86 19.60 9.64
C SER A 27 12.79 18.23 10.32
N LYS A 28 13.95 17.75 10.79
CA LYS A 28 14.02 16.56 11.65
C LYS A 28 13.29 16.74 12.99
N GLY A 29 13.24 17.98 13.48
CA GLY A 29 12.47 18.35 14.66
C GLY A 29 10.97 18.12 14.46
N GLU A 30 10.41 18.62 13.35
CA GLU A 30 9.00 18.42 13.00
C GLU A 30 8.64 16.93 12.87
N PHE A 31 9.49 16.16 12.18
CA PHE A 31 9.34 14.71 12.08
C PHE A 31 9.31 14.01 13.44
N THR A 32 10.19 14.43 14.36
CA THR A 32 10.29 13.85 15.70
C THR A 32 9.04 14.18 16.52
N SER A 33 8.55 15.43 16.44
CA SER A 33 7.29 15.84 17.07
C SER A 33 6.10 15.03 16.54
N PHE A 34 6.02 14.85 15.22
CA PHE A 34 5.01 14.00 14.58
C PHE A 34 5.07 12.56 15.12
N PHE A 35 6.25 11.94 15.17
CA PHE A 35 6.39 10.58 15.70
C PHE A 35 5.97 10.48 17.18
N ASN A 36 6.36 11.46 17.99
CA ASN A 36 6.04 11.47 19.41
C ASN A 36 4.53 11.62 19.66
N ALA A 37 3.80 12.32 18.77
CA ALA A 37 2.36 12.51 18.84
C ALA A 37 1.54 11.24 18.57
N ILE A 38 2.12 10.21 17.92
CA ILE A 38 1.43 8.93 17.68
C ILE A 38 1.01 8.30 19.02
N ILE A 39 -0.29 8.01 19.17
CA ILE A 39 -0.95 7.74 20.46
C ILE A 39 -0.30 6.61 21.26
N ASN A 40 -0.11 5.44 20.63
CA ASN A 40 0.30 4.23 21.35
C ASN A 40 1.55 3.57 20.78
N ASN A 41 2.17 2.70 21.59
CA ASN A 41 3.40 2.00 21.24
C ASN A 41 3.23 1.04 20.06
N ASP A 42 2.04 0.45 19.87
CA ASP A 42 1.80 -0.44 18.74
C ASP A 42 1.83 0.33 17.43
N GLN A 43 1.20 1.50 17.40
CA GLN A 43 1.19 2.39 16.23
C GLN A 43 2.55 3.01 15.98
N LYS A 44 3.28 3.40 17.02
CA LYS A 44 4.68 3.82 16.89
C LYS A 44 5.54 2.70 16.30
N ASN A 45 5.38 1.47 16.77
CA ASN A 45 6.09 0.31 16.24
C ASN A 45 5.70 0.01 14.78
N LEU A 46 4.41 0.09 14.45
CA LEU A 46 3.91 -0.10 13.08
C LEU A 46 4.43 0.97 12.13
N PHE A 47 4.46 2.24 12.56
CA PHE A 47 5.04 3.33 11.80
C PHE A 47 6.53 3.09 11.52
N LEU A 48 7.32 2.78 12.56
CA LEU A 48 8.74 2.49 12.43
C LEU A 48 9.01 1.31 11.48
N LYS A 49 8.23 0.24 11.60
CA LYS A 49 8.28 -0.91 10.69
C LYS A 49 7.97 -0.47 9.26
N THR A 50 6.84 0.18 9.03
CA THR A 50 6.37 0.49 7.67
C THR A 50 7.31 1.47 6.98
N ALA A 51 7.72 2.55 7.65
CA ALA A 51 8.61 3.55 7.07
C ALA A 51 10.02 3.01 6.81
N SER A 52 10.55 2.13 7.67
CA SER A 52 11.83 1.48 7.41
C SER A 52 11.77 0.49 6.24
N PHE A 53 10.71 -0.31 6.12
CA PHE A 53 10.51 -1.17 4.96
C PHE A 53 10.34 -0.35 3.68
N TYR A 54 9.60 0.76 3.73
CA TYR A 54 9.51 1.69 2.60
C TYR A 54 10.88 2.22 2.17
N LEU A 55 11.75 2.59 3.12
CA LEU A 55 13.12 3.05 2.80
C LEU A 55 13.90 2.00 2.01
N PHE A 56 13.93 0.76 2.50
CA PHE A 56 14.81 -0.26 1.95
C PHE A 56 14.23 -0.97 0.73
N LEU A 57 12.92 -1.25 0.73
CA LEU A 57 12.28 -1.99 -0.36
C LEU A 57 11.88 -1.09 -1.53
N VAL A 58 11.60 0.20 -1.26
CA VAL A 58 11.04 1.11 -2.27
C VAL A 58 11.99 2.25 -2.60
N LYS A 59 12.42 3.06 -1.62
CA LYS A 59 13.31 4.19 -1.91
C LYS A 59 14.69 3.75 -2.38
N ARG A 60 15.26 2.71 -1.76
CA ARG A 60 16.62 2.21 -2.05
C ARG A 60 16.65 0.86 -2.75
N GLY A 61 15.52 0.18 -2.86
CA GLY A 61 15.42 -1.17 -3.43
C GLY A 61 15.42 -1.16 -4.96
N ASP A 62 16.58 -0.93 -5.56
CA ASP A 62 16.79 -1.07 -7.00
C ASP A 62 17.43 -2.43 -7.33
N TRP A 63 16.97 -3.07 -8.40
CA TRP A 63 17.60 -4.28 -8.92
C TRP A 63 18.77 -3.89 -9.81
N LEU A 64 19.98 -4.19 -9.35
CA LEU A 64 21.21 -3.82 -10.02
C LEU A 64 21.84 -5.02 -10.73
N VAL A 65 22.45 -4.76 -11.89
CA VAL A 65 23.23 -5.75 -12.66
C VAL A 65 24.62 -5.18 -12.90
N ASP A 66 25.62 -6.00 -12.60
CA ASP A 66 27.03 -5.67 -12.82
C ASP A 66 27.56 -6.47 -14.03
N VAL A 67 27.03 -6.13 -15.22
CA VAL A 67 27.47 -6.72 -16.49
C VAL A 67 27.99 -5.59 -17.39
N PRO A 68 29.23 -5.69 -17.89
CA PRO A 68 29.78 -4.69 -18.79
C PRO A 68 28.89 -4.49 -20.03
N GLY A 69 28.55 -3.23 -20.33
CA GLY A 69 27.70 -2.87 -21.46
C GLY A 69 26.19 -2.99 -21.20
N SER A 70 25.75 -3.44 -20.03
CA SER A 70 24.32 -3.40 -19.64
C SER A 70 23.97 -2.14 -18.87
N ASN A 71 22.67 -1.81 -18.83
CA ASN A 71 22.17 -0.84 -17.86
C ASN A 71 22.43 -1.37 -16.45
N LYS A 72 22.95 -0.52 -15.56
CA LYS A 72 23.21 -0.87 -14.15
C LYS A 72 21.95 -1.22 -13.39
N LYS A 73 20.79 -0.75 -13.84
CA LYS A 73 19.48 -0.98 -13.22
C LYS A 73 18.56 -1.71 -14.17
N ILE A 74 17.89 -2.75 -13.66
CA ILE A 74 16.79 -3.43 -14.36
C ILE A 74 15.49 -2.71 -14.03
N ASP A 75 15.09 -1.75 -14.87
CA ASP A 75 13.93 -0.88 -14.59
C ASP A 75 12.61 -1.67 -14.44
N TYR A 76 12.31 -2.60 -15.33
CA TYR A 76 11.04 -3.35 -15.29
C TYR A 76 10.90 -4.20 -14.01
N LEU A 77 11.98 -4.85 -13.58
CA LEU A 77 11.99 -5.67 -12.38
C LEU A 77 11.92 -4.79 -11.12
N THR A 78 12.67 -3.68 -11.14
CA THR A 78 12.66 -2.69 -10.07
C THR A 78 11.28 -2.09 -9.87
N ASP A 79 10.67 -1.57 -10.92
CA ASP A 79 9.39 -0.89 -10.81
C ASP A 79 8.30 -1.89 -10.40
N THR A 80 8.26 -3.08 -11.01
CA THR A 80 7.35 -4.18 -10.60
C THR A 80 7.44 -4.44 -9.11
N TYR A 81 8.66 -4.67 -8.61
CA TYR A 81 8.89 -4.94 -7.20
C TYR A 81 8.42 -3.78 -6.32
N LYS A 82 8.70 -2.54 -6.70
CA LYS A 82 8.27 -1.34 -5.95
C LYS A 82 6.76 -1.18 -5.91
N TYR A 83 6.03 -1.46 -7.00
CA TYR A 83 4.56 -1.45 -6.99
C TYR A 83 4.00 -2.48 -6.01
N ILE A 84 4.54 -3.69 -6.03
CA ILE A 84 4.12 -4.77 -5.14
C ILE A 84 4.43 -4.41 -3.69
N ALA A 85 5.65 -3.94 -3.42
CA ALA A 85 6.08 -3.54 -2.09
C ALA A 85 5.19 -2.41 -1.53
N LEU A 86 4.88 -1.39 -2.34
CA LEU A 86 3.98 -0.31 -1.93
C LEU A 86 2.58 -0.83 -1.58
N PHE A 87 2.01 -1.71 -2.40
CA PHE A 87 0.70 -2.29 -2.12
C PHE A 87 0.72 -3.14 -0.83
N SER A 88 1.73 -3.99 -0.65
CA SER A 88 1.89 -4.79 0.56
C SER A 88 2.11 -3.95 1.82
N LEU A 89 2.80 -2.81 1.70
CA LEU A 89 2.94 -1.87 2.81
C LEU A 89 1.59 -1.25 3.19
N ILE A 90 0.79 -0.84 2.20
CA ILE A 90 -0.56 -0.32 2.43
C ILE A 90 -1.45 -1.39 3.10
N GLU A 91 -1.40 -2.63 2.64
CA GLU A 91 -2.12 -3.75 3.29
C GLU A 91 -1.68 -3.91 4.75
N SER A 92 -0.38 -3.85 5.01
CA SER A 92 0.20 -4.05 6.34
C SER A 92 -0.15 -2.98 7.37
N LEU A 93 -0.63 -1.81 6.94
CA LEU A 93 -1.09 -0.75 7.83
C LEU A 93 -2.41 -1.11 8.54
N ASN A 94 -3.15 -2.09 8.02
CA ASN A 94 -4.36 -2.54 8.69
C ASN A 94 -4.02 -3.62 9.73
N ASN A 95 -4.33 -3.33 10.99
CA ASN A 95 -4.29 -4.30 12.10
C ASN A 95 -5.43 -5.34 12.05
N LEU A 96 -6.06 -5.55 10.89
CA LEU A 96 -7.06 -6.60 10.76
C LEU A 96 -6.33 -7.92 10.58
N ASP A 97 -6.43 -8.78 11.60
CA ASP A 97 -6.02 -10.18 11.46
C ASP A 97 -6.65 -10.77 10.21
N PHE A 98 -5.82 -11.42 9.38
CA PHE A 98 -6.29 -12.12 8.21
C PHE A 98 -7.40 -13.08 8.63
N MET A 99 -8.56 -12.94 7.99
CA MET A 99 -9.72 -13.81 8.20
C MET A 99 -10.10 -14.32 6.83
N ASP A 100 -10.09 -15.65 6.64
CA ASP A 100 -10.64 -16.24 5.44
C ASP A 100 -12.18 -16.14 5.44
N PHE A 101 -12.77 -16.32 4.27
CA PHE A 101 -14.21 -16.15 4.11
C PHE A 101 -15.02 -17.16 4.93
N PHE A 102 -14.53 -18.39 5.10
CA PHE A 102 -15.22 -19.41 5.88
C PHE A 102 -15.21 -19.05 7.37
N ALA A 103 -14.05 -18.66 7.92
CA ALA A 103 -13.90 -18.15 9.27
C ALA A 103 -14.80 -16.92 9.53
N TYR A 104 -14.95 -16.04 8.54
CA TYR A 104 -15.89 -14.92 8.60
C TYR A 104 -17.35 -15.38 8.72
N LEU A 105 -17.77 -16.38 7.94
CA LEU A 105 -19.15 -16.87 7.96
C LEU A 105 -19.52 -17.52 9.30
N ILE A 106 -18.64 -18.33 9.88
CA ILE A 106 -18.92 -19.05 11.15
C ILE A 106 -18.74 -18.20 12.41
N ARG A 107 -18.23 -16.96 12.28
CA ARG A 107 -17.99 -16.08 13.43
C ARG A 107 -19.32 -15.72 14.09
N ARG A 108 -19.43 -15.88 15.42
CA ARG A 108 -20.66 -15.60 16.21
C ARG A 108 -21.32 -14.23 15.99
N LYS A 109 -20.62 -13.25 15.40
CA LYS A 109 -21.14 -11.91 15.09
C LYS A 109 -21.71 -11.75 13.67
N SER A 110 -21.53 -12.73 12.78
CA SER A 110 -21.95 -12.64 11.37
C SER A 110 -23.44 -12.91 11.16
N ASN A 111 -24.13 -13.47 12.17
CA ASN A 111 -25.55 -13.88 12.14
C ASN A 111 -25.95 -14.74 10.92
N VAL A 112 -24.99 -15.41 10.29
CA VAL A 112 -25.25 -16.28 9.14
C VAL A 112 -25.90 -17.58 9.63
N LYS A 113 -27.09 -17.88 9.13
CA LYS A 113 -27.75 -19.18 9.37
C LYS A 113 -27.29 -20.17 8.31
N PHE A 114 -26.88 -21.35 8.75
CA PHE A 114 -26.56 -22.46 7.86
C PHE A 114 -27.75 -23.44 7.82
N PRO A 115 -28.03 -24.07 6.66
CA PRO A 115 -27.38 -23.86 5.37
C PRO A 115 -27.77 -22.52 4.72
N ILE A 116 -26.85 -21.92 3.96
CA ILE A 116 -27.15 -20.72 3.14
C ILE A 116 -28.03 -21.17 1.98
N GLN A 117 -29.22 -20.56 1.83
CA GLN A 117 -30.29 -21.15 1.03
C GLN A 117 -30.10 -20.95 -0.48
N ASN A 118 -29.39 -19.90 -0.89
CA ASN A 118 -29.19 -19.61 -2.30
C ASN A 118 -27.87 -18.88 -2.59
N LYS A 119 -27.46 -18.91 -3.86
CA LYS A 119 -26.23 -18.27 -4.36
C LYS A 119 -26.23 -16.74 -4.18
N ALA A 120 -27.40 -16.09 -4.22
CA ALA A 120 -27.49 -14.64 -4.06
C ALA A 120 -27.14 -14.21 -2.63
N GLU A 121 -27.63 -14.95 -1.63
CA GLU A 121 -27.32 -14.77 -0.22
C GLU A 121 -25.82 -15.01 0.06
N LEU A 122 -25.26 -16.11 -0.48
CA LEU A 122 -23.81 -16.38 -0.38
C LEU A 122 -22.97 -15.25 -0.99
N ASN A 123 -23.37 -14.75 -2.16
CA ASN A 123 -22.71 -13.63 -2.81
C ASN A 123 -22.79 -12.34 -1.97
N GLN A 124 -23.90 -12.11 -1.27
CA GLN A 124 -24.05 -10.96 -0.39
C GLN A 124 -23.12 -11.06 0.82
N HIS A 125 -23.00 -12.24 1.45
CA HIS A 125 -22.02 -12.45 2.51
C HIS A 125 -20.58 -12.26 2.01
N TYR A 126 -20.28 -12.74 0.80
CA TYR A 126 -18.96 -12.57 0.19
C TYR A 126 -18.64 -11.10 -0.11
N LYS A 127 -19.62 -10.31 -0.56
CA LYS A 127 -19.47 -8.86 -0.73
C LYS A 127 -19.21 -8.16 0.61
N ASN A 128 -19.96 -8.51 1.65
CA ASN A 128 -19.77 -7.95 3.00
C ASN A 128 -18.39 -8.30 3.57
N TYR A 129 -17.95 -9.55 3.38
CA TYR A 129 -16.60 -9.99 3.70
C TYR A 129 -15.54 -9.15 2.98
N LYS A 130 -15.62 -9.02 1.65
CA LYS A 130 -14.68 -8.19 0.88
C LYS A 130 -14.70 -6.72 1.31
N LYS A 131 -15.85 -6.19 1.72
CA LYS A 131 -15.98 -4.83 2.25
C LYS A 131 -15.21 -4.64 3.56
N ALA A 132 -15.22 -5.66 4.41
CA ALA A 132 -14.58 -5.61 5.73
C ALA A 132 -13.09 -5.97 5.70
N PHE A 133 -12.71 -7.01 4.94
CA PHE A 133 -11.39 -7.65 4.99
C PHE A 133 -10.64 -7.64 3.65
N GLY A 134 -11.24 -7.15 2.56
CA GLY A 134 -10.62 -7.18 1.24
C GLY A 134 -9.48 -6.16 1.09
N SER A 135 -8.34 -6.63 0.57
CA SER A 135 -7.16 -5.82 0.23
C SER A 135 -7.46 -4.58 -0.62
N ILE A 136 -8.38 -4.71 -1.59
CA ILE A 136 -8.80 -3.60 -2.45
C ILE A 136 -9.42 -2.48 -1.60
N GLN A 137 -10.29 -2.83 -0.65
CA GLN A 137 -10.97 -1.85 0.22
C GLN A 137 -10.01 -1.18 1.18
N GLN A 138 -9.01 -1.92 1.66
CA GLN A 138 -7.92 -1.38 2.48
C GLN A 138 -7.12 -0.34 1.70
N SER A 139 -6.69 -0.67 0.48
CA SER A 139 -6.03 0.27 -0.41
C SER A 139 -6.91 1.49 -0.72
N MET A 140 -8.21 1.30 -0.92
CA MET A 140 -9.14 2.40 -1.16
C MET A 140 -9.21 3.35 0.04
N ARG A 141 -9.37 2.81 1.27
CA ARG A 141 -9.40 3.63 2.50
C ARG A 141 -8.12 4.44 2.67
N PHE A 142 -6.97 3.83 2.40
CA PHE A 142 -5.68 4.50 2.45
C PHE A 142 -5.60 5.70 1.48
N PHE A 143 -5.99 5.54 0.21
CA PHE A 143 -5.97 6.68 -0.72
C PHE A 143 -7.12 7.68 -0.48
N GLN A 144 -8.22 7.24 0.15
CA GLN A 144 -9.32 8.12 0.52
C GLN A 144 -8.97 9.06 1.70
N SER A 145 -8.02 8.68 2.56
CA SER A 145 -7.54 9.53 3.66
C SER A 145 -6.71 10.72 3.19
N LEU A 146 -6.21 10.69 1.95
CA LEU A 146 -5.53 11.83 1.34
C LEU A 146 -6.42 13.08 1.31
N SER A 147 -5.79 14.25 1.35
CA SER A 147 -6.49 15.54 1.22
C SER A 147 -7.25 15.64 -0.10
N ARG A 148 -8.30 16.48 -0.14
CA ARG A 148 -9.15 16.64 -1.34
C ARG A 148 -8.33 17.02 -2.58
N GLN A 149 -7.36 17.91 -2.42
CA GLN A 149 -6.45 18.33 -3.49
C GLN A 149 -5.59 17.14 -3.99
N ARG A 150 -5.04 16.35 -3.07
CA ARG A 150 -4.21 15.19 -3.43
C ARG A 150 -5.01 14.08 -4.08
N LYS A 151 -6.24 13.83 -3.63
CA LYS A 151 -7.18 12.91 -4.31
C LYS A 151 -7.46 13.35 -5.73
N ALA A 152 -7.70 14.65 -5.96
CA ALA A 152 -7.91 15.19 -7.31
C ALA A 152 -6.66 15.02 -8.18
N MET A 153 -5.48 15.31 -7.66
CA MET A 153 -4.20 15.09 -8.38
C MET A 153 -3.95 13.62 -8.71
N LEU A 154 -4.25 12.72 -7.76
CA LEU A 154 -4.15 11.28 -7.97
C LEU A 154 -5.05 10.85 -9.11
N ILE A 155 -6.33 11.21 -9.05
CA ILE A 155 -7.34 10.89 -10.09
C ILE A 155 -6.93 11.48 -11.44
N GLN A 156 -6.43 12.71 -11.50
CA GLN A 156 -5.98 13.33 -12.75
C GLN A 156 -4.79 12.58 -13.39
N LYS A 157 -3.89 12.03 -12.56
CA LYS A 157 -2.73 11.24 -13.02
C LYS A 157 -3.09 9.79 -13.35
N LEU A 158 -4.27 9.33 -12.93
CA LEU A 158 -4.84 8.07 -13.37
C LEU A 158 -5.44 8.27 -14.75
N LYS A 159 -4.84 7.60 -15.73
CA LYS A 159 -5.60 7.15 -16.90
C LYS A 159 -5.74 5.65 -16.72
N VAL A 160 -6.90 5.09 -16.99
CA VAL A 160 -7.09 3.65 -17.13
C VAL A 160 -7.86 3.48 -18.43
N LYS A 161 -7.40 2.56 -19.28
CA LYS A 161 -8.01 2.38 -20.60
C LYS A 161 -9.47 1.94 -20.39
N ASN A 162 -10.42 2.62 -21.03
CA ASN A 162 -11.85 2.29 -21.03
C ASN A 162 -12.51 2.28 -19.63
N THR A 163 -11.98 3.04 -18.67
CA THR A 163 -12.57 3.16 -17.33
C THR A 163 -12.39 4.57 -16.80
N GLU A 164 -13.39 5.05 -16.07
CA GLU A 164 -13.30 6.34 -15.38
C GLU A 164 -12.19 6.29 -14.31
N PRO A 165 -11.31 7.30 -14.24
CA PRO A 165 -10.26 7.33 -13.24
C PRO A 165 -10.87 7.50 -11.86
N SER A 166 -10.60 6.54 -10.98
CA SER A 166 -11.09 6.54 -9.60
C SER A 166 -10.09 5.86 -8.67
N ILE A 167 -10.16 6.19 -7.38
CA ILE A 167 -9.37 5.51 -6.34
C ILE A 167 -9.68 4.01 -6.32
N GLU A 168 -10.93 3.63 -6.54
CA GLU A 168 -11.33 2.22 -6.63
C GLU A 168 -10.61 1.51 -7.79
N ASN A 169 -10.55 2.12 -8.96
CA ASN A 169 -9.89 1.54 -10.13
C ASN A 169 -8.37 1.47 -9.96
N LEU A 170 -7.76 2.44 -9.27
CA LEU A 170 -6.35 2.34 -8.85
C LEU A 170 -6.13 1.17 -7.88
N SER A 171 -6.94 1.04 -6.84
CA SER A 171 -6.80 -0.04 -5.86
C SER A 171 -7.01 -1.41 -6.49
N LYS A 172 -7.97 -1.56 -7.41
CA LYS A 172 -8.14 -2.78 -8.22
C LYS A 172 -6.92 -3.05 -9.08
N TYR A 173 -6.38 -2.03 -9.75
CA TYR A 173 -5.19 -2.16 -10.58
C TYR A 173 -3.95 -2.62 -9.78
N LEU A 174 -3.68 -1.99 -8.64
CA LEU A 174 -2.55 -2.38 -7.77
C LEU A 174 -2.72 -3.80 -7.22
N TYR A 175 -3.95 -4.17 -6.86
CA TYR A 175 -4.27 -5.54 -6.44
C TYR A 175 -4.05 -6.55 -7.58
N ASP A 176 -4.52 -6.25 -8.79
CA ASP A 176 -4.35 -7.12 -9.97
C ASP A 176 -2.87 -7.31 -10.29
N LEU A 177 -2.07 -6.24 -10.25
CA LEU A 177 -0.61 -6.32 -10.43
C LEU A 177 0.03 -7.26 -9.40
N ARG A 178 -0.28 -7.07 -8.11
CA ARG A 178 0.24 -7.92 -7.04
C ARG A 178 -0.22 -9.36 -7.20
N SER A 179 -1.49 -9.59 -7.55
CA SER A 179 -2.08 -10.91 -7.75
C SER A 179 -1.38 -11.66 -8.90
N LYS A 180 -1.26 -11.02 -10.07
CA LYS A 180 -0.58 -11.57 -11.24
C LYS A 180 0.89 -11.88 -10.99
N PHE A 181 1.61 -11.00 -10.29
CA PHE A 181 2.99 -11.30 -9.92
C PHE A 181 3.09 -12.52 -8.98
N VAL A 182 2.24 -12.58 -7.94
CA VAL A 182 2.29 -13.68 -6.96
C VAL A 182 1.90 -15.03 -7.57
N HIS A 183 0.91 -15.05 -8.47
CA HIS A 183 0.37 -16.29 -9.02
C HIS A 183 0.97 -16.69 -10.37
N GLU A 184 1.45 -15.74 -11.16
CA GLU A 184 1.89 -15.96 -12.54
C GLU A 184 3.33 -15.45 -12.79
N ALA A 185 4.01 -14.89 -11.79
CA ALA A 185 5.30 -14.20 -11.92
C ALA A 185 5.32 -13.12 -13.01
N GLU A 186 4.14 -12.55 -13.34
CA GLU A 186 4.00 -11.55 -14.40
C GLU A 186 4.68 -10.24 -13.97
N LEU A 187 5.65 -9.80 -14.77
CA LEU A 187 6.34 -8.53 -14.57
C LEU A 187 5.60 -7.39 -15.26
N ILE A 188 5.67 -6.20 -14.66
CA ILE A 188 5.19 -4.97 -15.29
C ILE A 188 6.15 -4.64 -16.43
N VAL A 189 5.73 -4.98 -17.65
CA VAL A 189 6.50 -4.63 -18.85
C VAL A 189 6.28 -3.16 -19.13
N ASN A 190 7.17 -2.29 -18.65
CA ASN A 190 7.35 -1.00 -19.28
C ASN A 190 8.80 -0.60 -19.49
N MET A 191 9.14 -0.43 -20.76
CA MET A 191 10.35 0.24 -21.18
C MET A 191 10.11 1.75 -21.09
N SER A 192 10.86 2.41 -20.22
CA SER A 192 11.04 3.88 -20.14
C SER A 192 9.87 4.72 -19.60
N GLY A 193 10.04 5.20 -18.36
CA GLY A 193 9.87 6.59 -17.91
C GLY A 193 8.54 7.36 -18.05
N ARG A 194 7.56 6.97 -18.89
CA ARG A 194 6.42 7.87 -19.18
C ARG A 194 5.04 7.24 -19.26
N THR A 195 4.87 5.92 -19.17
CA THR A 195 3.54 5.27 -19.12
C THR A 195 3.70 3.85 -18.60
N ILE A 196 2.79 3.34 -17.76
CA ILE A 196 2.70 1.91 -17.49
C ILE A 196 1.58 1.32 -18.33
N VAL A 197 1.96 0.44 -19.23
CA VAL A 197 1.12 -0.43 -20.03
C VAL A 197 1.22 -1.81 -19.39
N SER A 198 0.25 -2.18 -18.56
CA SER A 198 -0.05 -3.60 -18.41
C SER A 198 -0.88 -4.00 -19.64
N ARG A 199 -0.86 -5.27 -20.06
CA ARG A 199 -1.65 -5.77 -21.21
C ARG A 199 -3.15 -5.42 -21.17
N LYS A 200 -3.69 -4.94 -20.03
CA LYS A 200 -5.10 -4.56 -19.86
C LYS A 200 -5.36 -3.11 -19.45
N SER A 201 -4.35 -2.30 -19.11
CA SER A 201 -4.55 -0.91 -18.65
C SER A 201 -3.34 -0.01 -18.84
N ILE A 202 -3.57 1.20 -19.35
CA ILE A 202 -2.57 2.27 -19.48
C ILE A 202 -2.66 3.15 -18.24
N CYS A 203 -1.87 2.87 -17.20
CA CYS A 203 -1.73 3.74 -16.04
C CYS A 203 -0.60 4.76 -16.27
N LYS A 204 -0.92 6.06 -16.39
CA LYS A 204 0.11 7.12 -16.48
C LYS A 204 0.75 7.48 -15.13
N LEU A 205 0.39 6.75 -14.06
CA LEU A 205 0.95 6.99 -12.74
C LEU A 205 2.33 6.36 -12.63
N SER A 206 3.38 7.15 -12.87
CA SER A 206 4.76 6.70 -12.63
C SER A 206 5.00 6.25 -11.18
N ILE A 207 5.99 5.38 -10.98
CA ILE A 207 6.32 4.87 -9.64
C ILE A 207 6.68 5.99 -8.68
N THR A 208 7.38 7.02 -9.17
CA THR A 208 7.71 8.23 -8.41
C THR A 208 6.46 8.95 -7.90
N ASN A 209 5.43 9.09 -8.74
CA ASN A 209 4.18 9.72 -8.30
C ASN A 209 3.47 8.85 -7.25
N LEU A 210 3.44 7.52 -7.45
CA LEU A 210 2.83 6.62 -6.48
C LEU A 210 3.57 6.65 -5.13
N MET A 211 4.91 6.71 -5.14
CA MET A 211 5.73 6.89 -3.94
C MET A 211 5.36 8.18 -3.19
N GLN A 212 5.17 9.30 -3.89
CA GLN A 212 4.72 10.56 -3.27
C GLN A 212 3.35 10.42 -2.61
N PHE A 213 2.38 9.81 -3.30
CA PHE A 213 1.05 9.59 -2.74
C PHE A 213 1.08 8.61 -1.54
N PHE A 214 1.97 7.61 -1.58
CA PHE A 214 2.18 6.70 -0.45
C PHE A 214 2.78 7.44 0.76
N GLU A 215 3.83 8.24 0.57
CA GLU A 215 4.44 9.01 1.65
C GLU A 215 3.43 9.93 2.34
N GLU A 216 2.63 10.65 1.55
CA GLU A 216 1.56 11.51 2.05
C GLU A 216 0.47 10.71 2.77
N GLY A 217 0.02 9.60 2.17
CA GLY A 217 -0.98 8.73 2.79
C GLY A 217 -0.51 8.09 4.09
N LEU A 218 0.79 7.76 4.19
CA LEU A 218 1.39 7.22 5.40
C LEU A 218 1.40 8.27 6.51
N VAL A 219 1.80 9.51 6.21
CA VAL A 219 1.76 10.60 7.18
C VAL A 219 0.33 10.87 7.65
N GLU A 220 -0.64 10.97 6.73
CA GLU A 220 -2.05 11.22 7.08
C GLU A 220 -2.68 10.06 7.87
N HIS A 221 -2.34 8.81 7.55
CA HIS A 221 -2.80 7.64 8.29
C HIS A 221 -2.43 7.72 9.77
N PHE A 222 -1.18 8.07 10.07
CA PHE A 222 -0.70 8.18 11.45
C PHE A 222 -1.04 9.52 12.12
N LYS A 223 -1.42 10.57 11.37
CA LYS A 223 -2.01 11.80 11.94
C LYS A 223 -3.46 11.58 12.38
N ALA A 224 -4.27 10.90 11.59
CA ALA A 224 -5.68 10.66 11.93
C ALA A 224 -5.83 9.88 13.24
N GLU A 225 -4.84 9.05 13.58
CA GLU A 225 -4.74 8.35 14.85
C GLU A 225 -4.04 9.17 15.95
N THR A 226 -4.03 10.50 15.87
CA THR A 226 -3.60 11.41 16.98
C THR A 226 -4.74 12.25 17.55
N THR A 227 -5.91 12.20 16.92
CA THR A 227 -7.19 12.80 17.32
C THR A 227 -8.16 11.73 17.79
#